data_AF-A0A2E0N1X1-F1
#
_entry.id   AF-A0A2E0N1X1-F1
#
_cell.length_a   1.000
_cell.length_b   1.000
_cell.length_c   1.000
_cell.angle_alpha   90.00
_cell.angle_beta   90.00
_cell.angle_gamma   90.00
#
_symmetry.space_group_name_H-M   'P 1'
#
loop_
_entity.id
_entity.type
_entity.pdbx_description
1 polymer ?
#
loop_
_entity_poly.entity_id
_entity_poly.type
_entity_poly.pdbx_seq_one_letter_code
_entity_poly.pdbx_strand_id
1 'polypeptide(L)'
;MTLTLMPFLCCSLSKYLVLTVLLVFTLLPASARLVAGTIVEVETSMGVFFLELDNLSASETTENFIKYVAAGHYDNTFVYGTTNASFLRGGGYTFNTCPSGVGRIEPISSVLPESTMLSNSGGVISMMMRNKATDVITSDWTISISDNRSYDGSDYGYIPFGRVLGYGIEVVETIAFRNPALGPEILGGPEDDFFDETINCATPMQDNHISIKMTLLNDDPTAPAASYSTRDNTLTVNVIAEGKYIEVPFDIKNQGDEISITPRLDEIVEMQKPVPNMAMFDDSEQILSIGTLAVDGVVLYEDLTFSRHKSSPQWYLLQSYKKI
;
A
#
# COMPACT_ATOMS: atom_id res chain seq x y z
N MET A 1 68.92 53.91 -6.27
CA MET A 1 68.35 52.66 -5.73
C MET A 1 67.22 52.23 -6.63
N THR A 2 67.52 51.45 -7.65
CA THR A 2 66.60 50.98 -8.69
C THR A 2 66.47 49.49 -8.53
N LEU A 3 65.31 49.02 -8.05
CA LEU A 3 65.00 47.58 -7.99
C LEU A 3 64.22 47.19 -9.24
N THR A 4 64.88 46.38 -10.07
CA THR A 4 64.31 45.55 -11.12
C THR A 4 63.58 44.36 -10.50
N LEU A 5 62.40 44.01 -11.03
CA LEU A 5 61.85 42.66 -10.95
C LEU A 5 60.92 42.43 -12.14
N MET A 6 61.39 41.56 -13.04
CA MET A 6 60.64 40.91 -14.11
C MET A 6 60.44 39.42 -13.70
N PRO A 7 59.61 38.66 -14.42
CA PRO A 7 58.58 37.77 -13.87
C PRO A 7 59.00 36.30 -13.95
N PHE A 8 58.41 35.39 -13.18
CA PHE A 8 58.30 33.95 -13.49
C PHE A 8 57.54 33.26 -12.35
N LEU A 9 56.29 32.85 -12.57
CA LEU A 9 55.92 31.42 -12.53
C LEU A 9 54.47 31.26 -12.95
N CYS A 10 54.34 30.56 -14.06
CA CYS A 10 53.14 30.09 -14.70
C CYS A 10 52.74 28.72 -14.12
N CYS A 11 51.47 28.36 -14.27
CA CYS A 11 50.93 27.00 -14.36
C CYS A 11 51.01 26.07 -13.14
N SER A 12 49.83 25.73 -12.60
CA SER A 12 49.29 24.35 -12.54
C SER A 12 48.45 24.12 -11.28
N LEU A 13 47.20 24.59 -11.28
CA LEU A 13 46.22 24.18 -10.26
C LEU A 13 44.79 23.99 -10.81
N SER A 14 44.66 23.75 -12.12
CA SER A 14 43.35 23.66 -12.80
C SER A 14 42.95 22.26 -13.29
N LYS A 15 43.75 21.21 -13.07
CA LYS A 15 43.48 19.88 -13.68
C LYS A 15 43.10 18.75 -12.72
N TYR A 16 43.12 18.97 -11.40
CA TYR A 16 42.78 17.92 -10.42
C TYR A 16 41.51 18.18 -9.60
N LEU A 17 40.79 19.29 -9.84
CA LEU A 17 39.50 19.56 -9.18
C LEU A 17 38.29 19.03 -9.98
N VAL A 18 38.47 18.70 -11.26
CA VAL A 18 37.36 18.30 -12.16
C VAL A 18 37.18 16.77 -12.23
N LEU A 19 38.11 15.98 -11.68
CA LEU A 19 38.07 14.51 -11.81
C LEU A 19 37.55 13.76 -10.57
N THR A 20 37.28 14.45 -9.45
CA THR A 20 36.81 13.82 -8.21
C THR A 20 35.30 13.96 -7.97
N VAL A 21 34.58 14.69 -8.84
CA VAL A 21 33.12 14.87 -8.73
C VAL A 21 32.33 13.93 -9.66
N LEU A 22 33.00 13.26 -10.60
CA LEU A 22 32.32 12.44 -11.62
C LEU A 22 32.21 10.93 -11.32
N LEU A 23 32.68 10.46 -10.15
CA LEU A 23 32.74 9.02 -9.84
C LEU A 23 31.96 8.58 -8.58
N VAL A 24 30.97 9.38 -8.12
CA VAL A 24 30.08 9.01 -7.01
C VAL A 24 28.60 8.87 -7.44
N PHE A 25 28.27 9.14 -8.70
CA PHE A 25 26.88 9.14 -9.18
C PHE A 25 26.46 7.91 -10.00
N THR A 26 27.18 6.79 -9.89
CA THR A 26 26.82 5.54 -10.61
C THR A 26 26.76 4.36 -9.65
N LEU A 27 25.77 4.39 -8.76
CA LEU A 27 25.18 3.23 -8.07
C LEU A 27 24.02 3.75 -7.20
N LEU A 28 23.07 4.44 -7.82
CA LEU A 28 21.73 4.49 -7.25
C LEU A 28 21.11 3.12 -7.55
N PRO A 29 20.71 2.32 -6.54
CA PRO A 29 19.86 1.17 -6.80
C PRO A 29 18.61 1.65 -7.54
N ALA A 30 18.08 0.78 -8.40
CA ALA A 30 16.85 1.02 -9.15
C ALA A 30 15.83 1.67 -8.21
N SER A 31 15.37 2.87 -8.59
CA SER A 31 14.39 3.63 -7.84
C SER A 31 13.26 2.68 -7.45
N ALA A 32 13.11 2.44 -6.15
CA ALA A 32 11.89 1.88 -5.61
C ALA A 32 10.76 2.72 -6.19
N ARG A 33 9.85 2.05 -6.90
CA ARG A 33 8.72 2.67 -7.55
C ARG A 33 7.95 3.47 -6.50
N LEU A 34 7.82 4.78 -6.70
CA LEU A 34 6.91 5.63 -5.94
C LEU A 34 5.48 5.35 -6.46
N VAL A 35 5.05 4.09 -6.33
CA VAL A 35 3.71 3.66 -6.71
C VAL A 35 2.80 4.02 -5.54
N ALA A 36 1.79 4.84 -5.85
CA ALA A 36 0.56 4.92 -5.08
C ALA A 36 0.25 3.53 -4.48
N GLY A 37 0.23 3.45 -3.16
CA GLY A 37 -0.10 2.30 -2.32
C GLY A 37 -0.95 1.27 -3.05
N THR A 38 -0.41 0.05 -3.11
CA THR A 38 -1.00 -1.05 -3.87
C THR A 38 -2.41 -1.30 -3.36
N ILE A 39 -3.42 -1.24 -4.24
CA ILE A 39 -4.79 -1.56 -3.85
C ILE A 39 -5.04 -3.05 -4.06
N VAL A 40 -5.61 -3.69 -3.04
CA VAL A 40 -6.02 -5.09 -3.09
C VAL A 40 -7.53 -5.16 -2.90
N GLU A 41 -8.24 -5.75 -3.87
CA GLU A 41 -9.63 -6.16 -3.70
C GLU A 41 -9.68 -7.46 -2.91
N VAL A 42 -10.49 -7.49 -1.86
CA VAL A 42 -10.74 -8.67 -1.04
C VAL A 42 -12.21 -9.05 -1.19
N GLU A 43 -12.45 -10.10 -1.97
CA GLU A 43 -13.78 -10.69 -2.15
C GLU A 43 -14.03 -11.72 -1.05
N THR A 44 -15.17 -11.59 -0.36
CA THR A 44 -15.62 -12.59 0.61
C THR A 44 -17.09 -12.96 0.36
N SER A 45 -17.54 -14.08 0.94
CA SER A 45 -18.96 -14.47 0.90
C SER A 45 -19.89 -13.48 1.60
N MET A 46 -19.36 -12.51 2.35
CA MET A 46 -20.10 -11.51 3.12
C MET A 46 -20.01 -10.09 2.56
N GLY A 47 -19.26 -9.91 1.47
CA GLY A 47 -19.05 -8.61 0.85
C GLY A 47 -17.63 -8.44 0.34
N VAL A 48 -17.41 -7.32 -0.36
CA VAL A 48 -16.11 -6.93 -0.90
C VAL A 48 -15.61 -5.73 -0.13
N PHE A 49 -14.31 -5.73 0.21
CA PHE A 49 -13.63 -4.56 0.73
C PHE A 49 -12.26 -4.40 0.06
N PHE A 50 -11.63 -3.25 0.26
CA PHE A 50 -10.36 -2.93 -0.37
C PHE A 50 -9.32 -2.57 0.67
N LEU A 51 -8.07 -2.90 0.37
CA LEU A 51 -6.90 -2.55 1.17
C LEU A 51 -6.01 -1.61 0.37
N GLU A 52 -5.43 -0.63 1.04
CA GLU A 52 -4.28 0.15 0.56
C GLU A 52 -3.05 -0.32 1.32
N LEU A 53 -2.03 -0.78 0.60
CA LEU A 53 -0.78 -1.23 1.18
C LEU A 53 0.24 -0.10 1.27
N ASP A 54 0.98 -0.07 2.38
CA ASP A 54 2.10 0.83 2.59
C ASP A 54 3.37 0.24 1.95
N ASN A 55 3.55 0.56 0.67
CA ASN A 55 4.70 0.12 -0.12
C ASN A 55 6.03 0.77 0.35
N LEU A 56 5.99 1.79 1.22
CA LEU A 56 7.17 2.59 1.57
C LEU A 56 7.69 2.27 2.97
N SER A 57 6.83 2.41 3.99
CA SER A 57 7.26 2.24 5.39
C SER A 57 7.28 0.76 5.83
N ALA A 58 6.59 -0.10 5.08
CA ALA A 58 6.51 -1.54 5.33
C ALA A 58 6.89 -2.33 4.06
N SER A 59 7.98 -1.94 3.38
CA SER A 59 8.31 -2.43 2.03
C SER A 59 8.48 -3.95 1.97
N GLU A 60 9.18 -4.56 2.93
CA GLU A 60 9.43 -6.01 2.89
C GLU A 60 8.15 -6.81 3.17
N THR A 61 7.37 -6.36 4.15
CA THR A 61 6.09 -6.96 4.54
C THR A 61 5.06 -6.85 3.42
N THR A 62 4.95 -5.66 2.82
CA THR A 62 4.05 -5.39 1.70
C THR A 62 4.43 -6.21 0.47
N GLU A 63 5.72 -6.27 0.10
CA GLU A 63 6.17 -7.11 -1.01
C GLU A 63 5.88 -8.60 -0.78
N ASN A 64 6.07 -9.08 0.46
CA ASN A 64 5.72 -10.45 0.82
C ASN A 64 4.22 -10.71 0.64
N PHE A 65 3.36 -9.84 1.16
CA PHE A 65 1.91 -9.98 1.00
C PHE A 65 1.48 -9.98 -0.48
N ILE A 66 2.03 -9.06 -1.28
CA ILE A 66 1.76 -8.96 -2.73
C ILE A 66 2.14 -10.26 -3.45
N LYS A 67 3.24 -10.94 -3.08
CA LYS A 67 3.62 -12.23 -3.67
C LYS A 67 2.55 -13.29 -3.46
N TYR A 68 1.96 -13.37 -2.26
CA TYR A 68 0.86 -14.30 -1.97
C TYR A 68 -0.41 -13.96 -2.76
N VAL A 69 -0.78 -12.68 -2.88
CA VAL A 69 -1.92 -12.25 -3.71
C VAL A 69 -1.68 -12.60 -5.17
N ALA A 70 -0.54 -12.22 -5.74
CA ALA A 70 -0.20 -12.44 -7.15
C ALA A 70 -0.10 -13.93 -7.52
N ALA A 71 0.31 -14.78 -6.57
CA ALA A 71 0.36 -16.23 -6.76
C ALA A 71 -1.01 -16.92 -6.57
N GLY A 72 -2.07 -16.19 -6.19
CA GLY A 72 -3.38 -16.75 -5.87
C GLY A 72 -3.38 -17.62 -4.61
N HIS A 73 -2.38 -17.49 -3.73
CA HIS A 73 -2.26 -18.34 -2.53
C HIS A 73 -3.30 -18.02 -1.46
N TYR A 74 -3.87 -16.82 -1.49
CA TYR A 74 -5.01 -16.48 -0.64
C TYR A 74 -6.34 -16.99 -1.19
N ASP A 75 -6.40 -17.43 -2.45
CA ASP A 75 -7.63 -17.95 -3.04
C ASP A 75 -8.03 -19.24 -2.35
N ASN A 76 -9.29 -19.31 -1.91
CA ASN A 76 -9.84 -20.42 -1.12
C ASN A 76 -9.25 -20.56 0.28
N THR A 77 -8.47 -19.58 0.75
CA THR A 77 -8.27 -19.40 2.19
C THR A 77 -9.56 -18.86 2.81
N PHE A 78 -9.63 -18.86 4.14
CA PHE A 78 -10.80 -18.38 4.86
C PHE A 78 -10.42 -17.53 6.06
N VAL A 79 -11.37 -16.72 6.51
CA VAL A 79 -11.26 -16.00 7.78
C VAL A 79 -11.46 -17.01 8.90
N TYR A 80 -10.38 -17.34 9.59
CA TYR A 80 -10.38 -18.46 10.52
C TYR A 80 -10.59 -18.08 11.98
N GLY A 81 -10.76 -16.79 12.29
CA GLY A 81 -11.35 -16.38 13.56
C GLY A 81 -11.06 -14.95 13.97
N THR A 82 -11.52 -14.60 15.16
CA THR A 82 -11.22 -13.33 15.82
C THR A 82 -10.53 -13.54 17.16
N THR A 83 -9.55 -12.71 17.50
CA THR A 83 -8.95 -12.71 18.85
C THR A 83 -9.54 -11.56 19.64
N ASN A 84 -10.14 -11.84 20.80
CA ASN A 84 -10.74 -10.85 21.72
C ASN A 84 -11.69 -9.84 21.06
N ALA A 85 -12.36 -10.22 19.96
CA ALA A 85 -13.16 -9.32 19.12
C ALA A 85 -12.39 -8.08 18.59
N SER A 86 -11.07 -8.09 18.61
CA SER A 86 -10.22 -6.94 18.26
C SER A 86 -9.38 -7.14 17.00
N PHE A 87 -9.09 -8.39 16.63
CA PHE A 87 -8.41 -8.74 15.38
C PHE A 87 -9.22 -9.76 14.59
N LEU A 88 -9.41 -9.50 13.30
CA LEU A 88 -9.86 -10.48 12.32
C LEU A 88 -8.65 -11.23 11.74
N ARG A 89 -8.67 -12.55 11.57
CA ARG A 89 -7.50 -13.35 11.13
C ARG A 89 -7.78 -14.17 9.87
N GLY A 90 -6.79 -14.27 8.99
CA GLY A 90 -6.90 -15.02 7.73
C GLY A 90 -5.55 -15.35 7.08
N GLY A 91 -5.59 -15.97 5.90
CA GLY A 91 -4.41 -16.19 5.03
C GLY A 91 -3.47 -17.34 5.39
N GLY A 92 -3.61 -17.97 6.55
CA GLY A 92 -2.78 -19.10 6.97
C GLY A 92 -3.27 -20.48 6.56
N TYR A 93 -4.58 -20.63 6.32
CA TYR A 93 -5.23 -21.93 6.20
C TYR A 93 -6.23 -21.99 5.05
N THR A 94 -6.33 -23.17 4.46
CA THR A 94 -7.37 -23.58 3.50
C THR A 94 -8.27 -24.62 4.15
N PHE A 95 -9.53 -24.66 3.72
CA PHE A 95 -10.45 -25.70 4.15
C PHE A 95 -10.39 -26.89 3.19
N ASN A 96 -10.09 -28.08 3.72
CA ASN A 96 -10.02 -29.32 2.95
C ASN A 96 -11.38 -30.07 3.03
N THR A 97 -11.34 -31.40 2.99
CA THR A 97 -12.50 -32.26 3.26
C THR A 97 -12.48 -32.77 4.70
N CYS A 98 -13.63 -33.03 5.29
CA CYS A 98 -13.71 -33.84 6.50
C CYS A 98 -13.23 -35.28 6.24
N PRO A 99 -12.44 -35.91 7.14
CA PRO A 99 -12.03 -35.45 8.47
C PRO A 99 -10.72 -34.64 8.50
N SER A 100 -10.08 -34.40 7.36
CA SER A 100 -8.81 -33.65 7.24
C SER A 100 -8.93 -32.17 7.62
N GLY A 101 -10.14 -31.63 7.81
CA GLY A 101 -10.38 -30.33 8.41
C GLY A 101 -9.77 -29.17 7.61
N VAL A 102 -8.62 -28.69 8.05
CA VAL A 102 -7.88 -27.57 7.46
C VAL A 102 -6.48 -27.98 7.05
N GLY A 103 -5.98 -27.36 5.99
CA GLY A 103 -4.57 -27.45 5.60
C GLY A 103 -3.92 -26.09 5.78
N ARG A 104 -2.68 -26.06 6.25
CA ARG A 104 -1.88 -24.85 6.18
C ARG A 104 -1.51 -24.58 4.72
N ILE A 105 -1.50 -23.32 4.31
CA ILE A 105 -0.94 -23.00 3.00
C ILE A 105 0.58 -23.08 3.04
N GLU A 106 1.17 -23.61 1.98
CA GLU A 106 2.61 -23.68 1.84
C GLU A 106 3.20 -22.28 1.69
N PRO A 107 4.20 -21.89 2.49
CA PRO A 107 4.82 -20.59 2.39
C PRO A 107 5.65 -20.50 1.11
N ILE A 108 5.40 -19.47 0.31
CA ILE A 108 6.20 -19.20 -0.91
C ILE A 108 7.27 -18.14 -0.69
N SER A 109 7.11 -17.34 0.36
CA SER A 109 8.08 -16.36 0.82
C SER A 109 7.93 -16.13 2.31
N SER A 110 9.00 -15.61 2.91
CA SER A 110 9.01 -15.19 4.30
C SER A 110 9.84 -13.94 4.45
N VAL A 111 9.49 -13.13 5.45
CA VAL A 111 10.24 -11.92 5.83
C VAL A 111 10.47 -11.88 7.32
N LEU A 112 11.46 -11.07 7.73
CA LEU A 112 11.69 -10.73 9.12
C LEU A 112 10.77 -9.56 9.52
N PRO A 113 10.57 -9.33 10.81
CA PRO A 113 9.76 -8.23 11.30
C PRO A 113 10.47 -6.91 11.02
N GLU A 114 9.76 -5.95 10.44
CA GLU A 114 10.27 -4.60 10.22
C GLU A 114 9.54 -3.57 11.10
N SER A 115 10.21 -2.46 11.40
CA SER A 115 9.58 -1.32 12.07
C SER A 115 8.84 -0.49 11.04
N THR A 116 7.54 -0.27 11.23
CA THR A 116 6.71 0.50 10.30
C THR A 116 6.22 1.79 10.96
N MET A 117 5.73 2.74 10.14
CA MET A 117 5.16 3.99 10.66
C MET A 117 3.67 3.89 11.00
N LEU A 118 3.05 2.75 10.69
CA LEU A 118 1.65 2.47 11.01
C LEU A 118 1.52 1.91 12.43
N SER A 119 0.39 2.22 13.05
CA SER A 119 -0.03 1.64 14.32
C SER A 119 -1.17 0.65 14.07
N ASN A 120 -1.32 -0.38 14.90
CA ASN A 120 -2.43 -1.33 14.88
C ASN A 120 -3.75 -0.69 15.36
N SER A 121 -4.18 0.43 14.77
CA SER A 121 -5.49 1.03 15.00
C SER A 121 -6.58 0.35 14.17
N GLY A 122 -7.85 0.63 14.47
CA GLY A 122 -8.98 0.10 13.71
C GLY A 122 -8.83 0.33 12.19
N GLY A 123 -9.10 -0.72 11.41
CA GLY A 123 -8.94 -0.75 9.96
C GLY A 123 -7.53 -1.03 9.46
N VAL A 124 -6.52 -1.21 10.32
CA VAL A 124 -5.15 -1.51 9.88
C VAL A 124 -4.97 -3.00 9.64
N ILE A 125 -4.38 -3.35 8.49
CA ILE A 125 -3.95 -4.72 8.19
C ILE A 125 -2.49 -4.92 8.59
N SER A 126 -2.23 -6.05 9.25
CA SER A 126 -0.92 -6.42 9.77
C SER A 126 -0.57 -7.84 9.35
N MET A 127 0.69 -8.09 9.01
CA MET A 127 1.16 -9.45 8.87
C MET A 127 1.40 -10.03 10.26
N MET A 128 0.94 -11.26 10.47
CA MET A 128 1.02 -11.94 11.75
C MET A 128 2.19 -12.92 11.75
N MET A 129 3.01 -12.86 12.80
CA MET A 129 3.99 -13.90 13.07
C MET A 129 3.28 -15.18 13.47
N ARG A 130 3.73 -16.27 12.88
CA ARG A 130 3.28 -17.60 13.23
C ARG A 130 3.74 -18.02 14.61
N ASN A 131 4.99 -17.73 14.91
CA ASN A 131 5.63 -18.03 16.18
C ASN A 131 6.71 -16.97 16.43
N LYS A 132 6.55 -16.19 17.50
CA LYS A 132 7.51 -15.14 17.88
C LYS A 132 8.91 -15.67 18.14
N ALA A 133 9.07 -16.92 18.55
CA ALA A 133 10.39 -17.51 18.78
C ALA A 133 11.23 -17.66 17.49
N THR A 134 10.59 -17.58 16.32
CA THR A 134 11.26 -17.73 15.02
C THR A 134 11.48 -16.40 14.30
N ASP A 135 10.79 -15.33 14.72
CA ASP A 135 10.76 -14.03 14.02
C ASP A 135 10.43 -14.16 12.52
N VAL A 136 9.64 -15.16 12.13
CA VAL A 136 9.29 -15.40 10.71
C VAL A 136 7.83 -15.06 10.44
N ILE A 137 7.64 -14.20 9.44
CA ILE A 137 6.35 -13.82 8.88
C ILE A 137 6.19 -14.52 7.53
N THR A 138 5.03 -15.15 7.31
CA THR A 138 4.72 -15.87 6.06
C THR A 138 3.46 -15.34 5.41
N SER A 139 2.30 -15.98 5.60
CA SER A 139 1.04 -15.64 4.91
C SER A 139 -0.10 -15.21 5.83
N ASP A 140 0.04 -15.47 7.12
CA ASP A 140 -0.95 -15.10 8.12
C ASP A 140 -1.06 -13.58 8.23
N TRP A 141 -2.29 -13.06 8.16
CA TRP A 141 -2.57 -11.64 8.31
C TRP A 141 -3.71 -11.41 9.30
N THR A 142 -3.72 -10.22 9.90
CA THR A 142 -4.80 -9.73 10.73
C THR A 142 -5.31 -8.37 10.27
N ILE A 143 -6.58 -8.08 10.51
CA ILE A 143 -7.14 -6.72 10.41
C ILE A 143 -7.61 -6.31 11.80
N SER A 144 -7.10 -5.19 12.29
CA SER A 144 -7.54 -4.59 13.55
C SER A 144 -8.96 -4.04 13.40
N ILE A 145 -9.89 -4.48 14.24
CA ILE A 145 -11.28 -3.99 14.27
C ILE A 145 -11.41 -2.81 15.24
N SER A 146 -10.64 -2.84 16.33
CA SER A 146 -10.57 -1.78 17.35
C SER A 146 -9.16 -1.20 17.46
N ASP A 147 -8.93 -0.25 18.38
CA ASP A 147 -7.59 0.26 18.66
C ASP A 147 -6.75 -0.79 19.42
N ASN A 148 -5.74 -1.34 18.74
CA ASN A 148 -4.82 -2.35 19.25
C ASN A 148 -3.37 -1.82 19.30
N ARG A 149 -3.15 -0.51 19.43
CA ARG A 149 -1.80 0.10 19.57
C ARG A 149 -0.90 -0.52 20.65
N SER A 150 -1.47 -1.21 21.64
CA SER A 150 -0.70 -1.98 22.62
C SER A 150 0.08 -3.15 22.02
N TYR A 151 -0.24 -3.55 20.79
CA TYR A 151 0.45 -4.57 20.01
C TYR A 151 1.39 -3.96 18.95
N ASP A 152 1.69 -2.66 19.05
CA ASP A 152 2.69 -2.01 18.20
C ASP A 152 4.11 -2.39 18.65
N GLY A 153 4.95 -2.72 17.68
CA GLY A 153 6.33 -3.17 17.89
C GLY A 153 6.55 -4.59 17.41
N SER A 154 7.74 -4.86 16.87
CA SER A 154 8.12 -6.16 16.28
C SER A 154 7.86 -7.33 17.22
N ASP A 155 8.15 -7.15 18.50
CA ASP A 155 8.08 -8.21 19.52
C ASP A 155 6.64 -8.71 19.79
N TYR A 156 5.63 -7.95 19.34
CA TYR A 156 4.23 -8.34 19.50
C TYR A 156 3.71 -9.28 18.42
N GLY A 157 4.44 -9.46 17.32
CA GLY A 157 4.05 -10.41 16.28
C GLY A 157 3.04 -9.88 15.26
N TYR A 158 2.78 -8.56 15.21
CA TYR A 158 1.84 -7.93 14.29
C TYR A 158 2.52 -6.75 13.61
N ILE A 159 2.83 -6.86 12.32
CA ILE A 159 3.55 -5.84 11.56
C ILE A 159 2.58 -5.10 10.65
N PRO A 160 2.14 -3.88 11.01
CA PRO A 160 1.13 -3.15 10.25
C PRO A 160 1.72 -2.62 8.94
N PHE A 161 1.05 -2.94 7.83
CA PHE A 161 1.57 -2.69 6.47
C PHE A 161 0.50 -2.15 5.51
N GLY A 162 -0.67 -1.77 6.01
CA GLY A 162 -1.71 -1.16 5.18
C GLY A 162 -2.98 -0.85 5.96
N ARG A 163 -4.01 -0.44 5.24
CA ARG A 163 -5.32 -0.09 5.81
C ARG A 163 -6.49 -0.50 4.92
N VAL A 164 -7.62 -0.79 5.54
CA VAL A 164 -8.91 -0.95 4.90
C VAL A 164 -9.40 0.41 4.42
N LEU A 165 -9.88 0.45 3.18
CA LEU A 165 -10.38 1.65 2.53
C LEU A 165 -11.90 1.78 2.64
N GLY A 166 -12.36 3.03 2.73
CA GLY A 166 -13.76 3.44 2.64
C GLY A 166 -14.67 2.74 3.62
N TYR A 167 -15.85 2.37 3.14
CA TYR A 167 -16.84 1.58 3.88
C TYR A 167 -16.43 0.11 4.08
N GLY A 168 -15.22 -0.29 3.66
CA GLY A 168 -14.73 -1.65 3.81
C GLY A 168 -14.62 -2.11 5.26
N ILE A 169 -14.42 -1.18 6.21
CA ILE A 169 -14.36 -1.52 7.63
C ILE A 169 -15.69 -2.08 8.15
N GLU A 170 -16.83 -1.61 7.63
CA GLU A 170 -18.16 -2.13 8.00
C GLU A 170 -18.34 -3.59 7.56
N VAL A 171 -17.74 -3.97 6.42
CA VAL A 171 -17.70 -5.36 5.94
C VAL A 171 -16.83 -6.21 6.85
N VAL A 172 -15.64 -5.72 7.22
CA VAL A 172 -14.72 -6.39 8.16
C VAL A 172 -15.38 -6.60 9.53
N GLU A 173 -16.06 -5.59 10.08
CA GLU A 173 -16.82 -5.70 11.33
C GLU A 173 -17.97 -6.70 11.21
N THR A 174 -18.68 -6.70 10.08
CA THR A 174 -19.76 -7.65 9.82
C THR A 174 -19.26 -9.09 9.76
N ILE A 175 -18.12 -9.33 9.09
CA ILE A 175 -17.41 -10.61 9.07
C ILE A 175 -17.04 -11.00 10.50
N ALA A 176 -16.39 -10.12 11.25
CA ALA A 176 -15.96 -10.38 12.62
C ALA A 176 -17.13 -10.74 13.55
N PHE A 177 -18.25 -10.03 13.43
CA PHE A 177 -19.46 -10.29 14.23
C PHE A 177 -20.14 -11.62 13.88
N ARG A 178 -20.13 -11.98 12.60
CA ARG A 178 -20.82 -13.17 12.09
C ARG A 178 -19.98 -14.43 12.18
N ASN A 179 -18.65 -14.31 12.16
CA ASN A 179 -17.73 -15.43 12.13
C ASN A 179 -17.60 -16.09 13.52
N PRO A 180 -18.09 -17.33 13.71
CA PRO A 180 -17.89 -18.09 14.93
C PRO A 180 -16.65 -19.01 14.87
N ALA A 181 -15.78 -18.89 13.85
CA ALA A 181 -14.73 -19.87 13.61
C ALA A 181 -13.50 -19.71 14.53
N LEU A 182 -13.07 -20.87 15.06
CA LEU A 182 -11.79 -21.26 15.63
C LEU A 182 -10.99 -20.13 16.32
N GLY A 183 -11.16 -20.05 17.65
CA GLY A 183 -10.30 -19.24 18.51
C GLY A 183 -8.82 -19.65 18.37
N PRO A 184 -7.88 -18.83 18.90
CA PRO A 184 -6.45 -19.14 18.88
C PRO A 184 -6.13 -20.51 19.51
N GLU A 185 -7.03 -21.03 20.34
CA GLU A 185 -6.95 -22.36 20.96
C GLU A 185 -6.93 -23.53 19.95
N ILE A 186 -7.31 -23.33 18.68
CA ILE A 186 -7.38 -24.40 17.66
C ILE A 186 -6.34 -24.23 16.54
N LEU A 187 -6.09 -22.98 16.12
CA LEU A 187 -5.21 -22.67 14.98
C LEU A 187 -3.98 -21.84 15.38
N GLY A 188 -3.81 -21.58 16.67
CA GLY A 188 -2.67 -20.87 17.23
C GLY A 188 -2.72 -19.36 17.04
N GLY A 189 -1.61 -18.74 17.40
CA GLY A 189 -1.29 -17.33 17.24
C GLY A 189 0.18 -17.08 17.59
N PRO A 190 0.64 -15.81 17.59
CA PRO A 190 2.05 -15.50 17.79
C PRO A 190 2.68 -16.04 19.08
N GLU A 191 1.88 -16.19 20.13
CA GLU A 191 2.29 -16.73 21.45
C GLU A 191 2.27 -18.26 21.51
N ASP A 192 1.39 -18.91 20.73
CA ASP A 192 1.13 -20.36 20.77
C ASP A 192 0.98 -20.89 19.34
N ASP A 193 2.03 -21.51 18.78
CA ASP A 193 1.99 -22.17 17.45
C ASP A 193 1.33 -23.56 17.56
N PHE A 194 0.05 -23.56 17.97
CA PHE A 194 -0.76 -24.76 18.06
C PHE A 194 -1.51 -24.99 16.75
N PHE A 195 -1.27 -26.12 16.11
CA PHE A 195 -2.01 -26.56 14.94
C PHE A 195 -2.50 -27.99 15.14
N ASP A 196 -3.82 -28.15 15.30
CA ASP A 196 -4.45 -29.46 15.26
C ASP A 196 -5.03 -29.70 13.86
N GLU A 197 -4.44 -30.65 13.13
CA GLU A 197 -4.91 -31.10 11.82
C GLU A 197 -6.32 -31.73 11.89
N THR A 198 -6.75 -32.16 13.08
CA THR A 198 -8.05 -32.80 13.29
C THR A 198 -9.07 -31.79 13.79
N ILE A 199 -9.75 -31.11 12.86
CA ILE A 199 -10.89 -30.26 13.23
C ILE A 199 -12.14 -31.11 13.40
N ASN A 200 -12.83 -30.92 14.53
CA ASN A 200 -14.21 -31.36 14.67
C ASN A 200 -15.09 -30.62 13.65
N CYS A 201 -15.46 -31.30 12.57
CA CYS A 201 -16.29 -30.76 11.48
C CYS A 201 -17.71 -30.31 11.90
N ALA A 202 -18.12 -30.52 13.15
CA ALA A 202 -19.33 -29.88 13.69
C ALA A 202 -19.12 -28.39 14.03
N THR A 203 -17.87 -27.91 14.11
CA THR A 203 -17.51 -26.55 14.54
C THR A 203 -17.35 -25.56 13.36
N PRO A 204 -16.70 -25.90 12.23
CA PRO A 204 -16.83 -25.13 11.00
C PRO A 204 -18.02 -25.64 10.17
N MET A 205 -19.16 -24.97 10.28
CA MET A 205 -20.27 -25.18 9.34
C MET A 205 -20.01 -24.38 8.05
N GLN A 206 -20.56 -24.84 6.91
CA GLN A 206 -20.48 -24.12 5.63
C GLN A 206 -20.97 -22.66 5.74
N ASP A 207 -21.90 -22.40 6.68
CA ASP A 207 -22.46 -21.07 6.97
C ASP A 207 -21.47 -20.12 7.68
N ASN A 208 -20.40 -20.66 8.29
CA ASN A 208 -19.35 -19.92 8.97
C ASN A 208 -18.04 -19.85 8.16
N HIS A 209 -18.02 -20.45 6.97
CA HIS A 209 -16.86 -20.48 6.11
C HIS A 209 -16.83 -19.22 5.24
N ILE A 210 -16.12 -18.20 5.71
CA ILE A 210 -15.93 -16.95 4.98
C ILE A 210 -14.69 -17.12 4.10
N SER A 211 -14.90 -17.68 2.91
CA SER A 211 -13.86 -17.83 1.90
C SER A 211 -13.39 -16.47 1.40
N ILE A 212 -12.12 -16.40 1.05
CA ILE A 212 -11.46 -15.20 0.58
C ILE A 212 -10.89 -15.43 -0.81
N LYS A 213 -11.00 -14.40 -1.63
CA LYS A 213 -10.24 -14.25 -2.86
C LYS A 213 -9.66 -12.85 -2.87
N MET A 214 -8.38 -12.72 -3.23
CA MET A 214 -7.70 -11.42 -3.27
C MET A 214 -7.19 -11.12 -4.67
N THR A 215 -7.27 -9.87 -5.11
CA THR A 215 -6.81 -9.46 -6.44
C THR A 215 -6.15 -8.09 -6.37
N LEU A 216 -5.00 -7.92 -7.04
CA LEU A 216 -4.33 -6.63 -7.16
C LEU A 216 -5.09 -5.75 -8.15
N LEU A 217 -5.44 -4.53 -7.75
CA LEU A 217 -6.13 -3.57 -8.62
C LEU A 217 -5.18 -2.59 -9.34
N ASN A 218 -3.95 -2.39 -8.84
CA ASN A 218 -3.01 -1.40 -9.39
C ASN A 218 -2.18 -1.90 -10.59
N ASP A 219 -2.69 -2.86 -11.37
CA ASP A 219 -1.94 -3.44 -12.51
C ASP A 219 -2.75 -3.45 -13.81
N ASP A 220 -3.61 -2.45 -14.01
CA ASP A 220 -4.24 -2.22 -15.31
C ASP A 220 -3.46 -1.16 -16.11
N PRO A 221 -2.61 -1.54 -17.08
CA PRO A 221 -1.84 -0.59 -17.87
C PRO A 221 -2.72 0.28 -18.79
N THR A 222 -4.02 -0.03 -18.90
CA THR A 222 -4.96 0.69 -19.76
C THR A 222 -5.82 1.72 -19.01
N ALA A 223 -5.78 1.71 -17.67
CA ALA A 223 -6.57 2.61 -16.83
C ALA A 223 -5.67 3.66 -16.17
N PRO A 224 -5.58 4.89 -16.70
CA PRO A 224 -4.72 5.91 -16.13
C PRO A 224 -5.27 6.45 -14.80
N ALA A 225 -4.37 6.81 -13.88
CA ALA A 225 -4.72 7.47 -12.61
C ALA A 225 -5.47 8.80 -12.82
N ALA A 226 -5.07 9.50 -13.87
CA ALA A 226 -5.60 10.80 -14.25
C ALA A 226 -5.81 10.91 -15.76
N SER A 227 -6.80 11.70 -16.16
CA SER A 227 -7.10 12.00 -17.56
C SER A 227 -7.19 13.50 -17.76
N TYR A 228 -6.47 14.03 -18.74
CA TYR A 228 -6.58 15.41 -19.17
C TYR A 228 -7.25 15.48 -20.54
N SER A 229 -8.30 16.29 -20.65
CA SER A 229 -8.92 16.63 -21.93
C SER A 229 -8.45 17.99 -22.41
N THR A 230 -7.85 18.04 -23.60
CA THR A 230 -7.45 19.32 -24.23
C THR A 230 -8.67 20.12 -24.72
N ARG A 231 -9.74 19.43 -25.10
CA ARG A 231 -11.01 20.03 -25.53
C ARG A 231 -11.69 20.80 -24.40
N ASP A 232 -11.75 20.17 -23.22
CA ASP A 232 -12.47 20.71 -22.06
C ASP A 232 -11.54 21.44 -21.08
N ASN A 233 -10.23 21.46 -21.37
CA ASN A 233 -9.16 21.99 -20.53
C ASN A 233 -9.30 21.59 -19.04
N THR A 234 -9.64 20.33 -18.81
CA THR A 234 -9.94 19.81 -17.47
C THR A 234 -9.10 18.57 -17.23
N LEU A 235 -8.43 18.53 -16.08
CA LEU A 235 -7.72 17.37 -15.56
C LEU A 235 -8.63 16.69 -14.54
N THR A 236 -8.91 15.42 -14.74
CA THR A 236 -9.67 14.61 -13.80
C THR A 236 -8.73 13.60 -13.17
N VAL A 237 -8.71 13.53 -11.84
CA VAL A 237 -7.84 12.62 -11.08
C VAL A 237 -8.69 11.76 -10.16
N ASN A 238 -8.52 10.44 -10.25
CA ASN A 238 -9.10 9.52 -9.29
C ASN A 238 -8.16 9.42 -8.09
N VAL A 239 -8.62 9.83 -6.91
CA VAL A 239 -7.79 9.98 -5.71
C VAL A 239 -8.37 9.18 -4.55
N ILE A 240 -7.51 8.48 -3.81
CA ILE A 240 -7.84 7.97 -2.48
C ILE A 240 -7.52 9.09 -1.47
N ALA A 241 -8.55 9.59 -0.78
CA ALA A 241 -8.40 10.65 0.21
C ALA A 241 -9.29 10.36 1.43
N GLU A 242 -8.70 10.38 2.63
CA GLU A 242 -9.41 10.09 3.89
C GLU A 242 -10.21 8.78 3.86
N GLY A 243 -9.65 7.76 3.18
CA GLY A 243 -10.30 6.47 2.97
C GLY A 243 -11.40 6.47 1.91
N LYS A 244 -11.82 7.61 1.37
CA LYS A 244 -12.82 7.67 0.29
C LYS A 244 -12.19 7.57 -1.08
N TYR A 245 -12.96 7.04 -2.02
CA TYR A 245 -12.63 7.05 -3.43
C TYR A 245 -13.33 8.25 -4.07
N ILE A 246 -12.56 9.20 -4.57
CA ILE A 246 -13.12 10.40 -5.16
C ILE A 246 -12.51 10.66 -6.54
N GLU A 247 -13.34 11.13 -7.45
CA GLU A 247 -12.89 11.73 -8.70
C GLU A 247 -12.89 13.25 -8.50
N VAL A 248 -11.73 13.88 -8.74
CA VAL A 248 -11.52 15.31 -8.51
C VAL A 248 -11.16 15.98 -9.84
N PRO A 249 -12.00 16.89 -10.35
CA PRO A 249 -11.63 17.76 -11.45
C PRO A 249 -10.69 18.87 -10.99
N PHE A 250 -9.75 19.25 -11.85
CA PHE A 250 -8.77 20.31 -11.63
C PHE A 250 -8.71 21.24 -12.83
N ASP A 251 -8.61 22.53 -12.54
CA ASP A 251 -8.15 23.54 -13.48
C ASP A 251 -6.63 23.49 -13.58
N ILE A 252 -6.09 23.48 -14.81
CA ILE A 252 -4.66 23.59 -15.05
C ILE A 252 -4.29 25.04 -15.38
N LYS A 253 -3.22 25.54 -14.76
CA LYS A 253 -2.53 26.77 -15.15
C LYS A 253 -1.10 26.45 -15.54
N ASN A 254 -0.72 26.87 -16.75
CA ASN A 254 0.64 26.81 -17.25
C ASN A 254 1.19 28.24 -17.35
N GLN A 255 2.24 28.54 -16.59
CA GLN A 255 2.94 29.83 -16.58
C GLN A 255 4.38 29.71 -17.10
N GLY A 256 4.58 28.91 -18.15
CA GLY A 256 5.89 28.67 -18.75
C GLY A 256 6.61 27.51 -18.06
N ASP A 257 7.40 27.83 -17.04
CA ASP A 257 8.19 26.83 -16.31
C ASP A 257 7.44 26.22 -15.11
N GLU A 258 6.31 26.81 -14.73
CA GLU A 258 5.48 26.36 -13.61
C GLU A 258 4.11 25.88 -14.10
N ILE A 259 3.78 24.63 -13.77
CA ILE A 259 2.46 24.05 -13.96
C ILE A 259 1.81 23.87 -12.60
N SER A 260 0.61 24.42 -12.44
CA SER A 260 -0.18 24.26 -11.23
C SER A 260 -1.58 23.75 -11.53
N ILE A 261 -2.15 23.03 -10.57
CA ILE A 261 -3.51 22.50 -10.64
C ILE A 261 -4.32 22.98 -9.44
N THR A 262 -5.57 23.38 -9.67
CA THR A 262 -6.50 23.86 -8.63
C THR A 262 -7.74 22.97 -8.64
N PRO A 263 -8.09 22.28 -7.53
CA PRO A 263 -9.23 21.39 -7.49
C PRO A 263 -10.56 22.16 -7.56
N ARG A 264 -11.53 21.63 -8.30
CA ARG A 264 -12.91 22.10 -8.32
C ARG A 264 -13.72 21.37 -7.26
N LEU A 265 -13.72 21.91 -6.04
CA LEU A 265 -14.25 21.23 -4.85
C LEU A 265 -15.78 20.99 -4.91
N ASP A 266 -16.50 21.77 -5.70
CA ASP A 266 -17.94 21.65 -5.95
C ASP A 266 -18.30 20.59 -6.99
N GLU A 267 -17.32 20.07 -7.72
CA GLU A 267 -17.48 19.04 -8.76
C GLU A 267 -16.92 17.66 -8.36
N ILE A 268 -16.54 17.47 -7.09
CA ILE A 268 -16.02 16.18 -6.60
C ILE A 268 -17.11 15.11 -6.67
N VAL A 269 -16.77 13.96 -7.24
CA VAL A 269 -17.65 12.79 -7.31
C VAL A 269 -17.13 11.70 -6.38
N GLU A 270 -17.93 11.29 -5.39
CA GLU A 270 -17.61 10.13 -4.54
C GLU A 270 -17.97 8.83 -5.26
N MET A 271 -17.00 7.92 -5.37
CA MET A 271 -17.15 6.62 -6.01
C MET A 271 -17.44 5.53 -4.98
N GLN A 272 -18.14 4.48 -5.40
CA GLN A 272 -18.50 3.35 -4.52
C GLN A 272 -17.37 2.32 -4.37
N LYS A 273 -16.41 2.30 -5.30
CA LYS A 273 -15.28 1.38 -5.33
C LYS A 273 -14.04 2.09 -5.90
N PRO A 274 -12.82 1.66 -5.53
CA PRO A 274 -11.63 2.17 -6.17
C PRO A 274 -11.59 1.75 -7.64
N VAL A 275 -10.85 2.52 -8.43
CA VAL A 275 -10.47 2.17 -9.80
C VAL A 275 -8.98 1.82 -9.84
N PRO A 276 -8.49 1.15 -10.89
CA PRO A 276 -7.06 0.89 -11.01
C PRO A 276 -6.23 2.18 -10.98
N ASN A 277 -5.03 2.07 -10.42
CA ASN A 277 -3.99 3.09 -10.45
C ASN A 277 -4.37 4.45 -9.85
N MET A 278 -5.33 4.52 -8.91
CA MET A 278 -5.71 5.80 -8.30
C MET A 278 -4.50 6.57 -7.76
N ALA A 279 -4.54 7.89 -7.94
CA ALA A 279 -3.60 8.80 -7.32
C ALA A 279 -3.76 8.80 -5.80
N MET A 280 -2.70 9.22 -5.11
CA MET A 280 -2.66 9.26 -3.66
C MET A 280 -2.23 10.61 -3.15
N PHE A 281 -2.88 11.03 -2.06
CA PHE A 281 -2.51 12.23 -1.33
C PHE A 281 -1.90 11.83 0.02
N ASP A 282 -0.63 12.17 0.21
CA ASP A 282 0.06 12.08 1.49
C ASP A 282 -0.18 13.37 2.28
N ASP A 283 -0.96 13.29 3.37
CA ASP A 283 -1.23 14.45 4.22
C ASP A 283 -0.04 14.82 5.12
N SER A 284 0.90 13.92 5.38
CA SER A 284 2.10 14.25 6.17
C SER A 284 3.07 15.09 5.34
N GLU A 285 3.35 14.67 4.11
CA GLU A 285 4.26 15.35 3.18
C GLU A 285 3.56 16.43 2.35
N GLN A 286 2.23 16.45 2.36
CA GLN A 286 1.40 17.35 1.54
C GLN A 286 1.66 17.17 0.03
N ILE A 287 1.87 15.92 -0.39
CA ILE A 287 2.19 15.54 -1.77
C ILE A 287 1.01 14.79 -2.40
N LEU A 288 0.63 15.18 -3.62
CA LEU A 288 -0.24 14.39 -4.50
C LEU A 288 0.63 13.65 -5.51
N SER A 289 0.56 12.33 -5.50
CA SER A 289 1.27 11.43 -6.42
C SER A 289 0.29 10.84 -7.43
N ILE A 290 0.56 11.05 -8.73
CA ILE A 290 -0.24 10.52 -9.84
C ILE A 290 0.65 9.58 -10.64
N GLY A 291 0.35 8.28 -10.59
CA GLY A 291 1.17 7.26 -11.24
C GLY A 291 1.20 7.38 -12.75
N THR A 292 0.04 7.62 -13.38
CA THR A 292 -0.10 7.73 -14.84
C THR A 292 -1.08 8.82 -15.24
N LEU A 293 -0.75 9.58 -16.28
CA LEU A 293 -1.61 10.61 -16.86
C LEU A 293 -1.81 10.34 -18.34
N ALA A 294 -3.08 10.18 -18.72
CA ALA A 294 -3.50 10.18 -20.12
C ALA A 294 -3.90 11.57 -20.59
N VAL A 295 -3.50 11.93 -21.81
CA VAL A 295 -3.95 13.14 -22.50
C VAL A 295 -4.78 12.71 -23.70
N ASP A 296 -6.04 13.13 -23.73
CA ASP A 296 -7.02 12.76 -24.77
C ASP A 296 -7.06 11.24 -25.06
N GLY A 297 -6.97 10.43 -24.00
CA GLY A 297 -7.03 8.98 -24.06
C GLY A 297 -5.70 8.27 -24.33
N VAL A 298 -4.58 8.98 -24.46
CA VAL A 298 -3.24 8.40 -24.65
C VAL A 298 -2.39 8.62 -23.41
N VAL A 299 -1.87 7.56 -22.80
CA VAL A 299 -0.93 7.66 -21.66
C VAL A 299 0.39 8.27 -22.16
N LEU A 300 0.76 9.45 -21.65
CA LEU A 300 1.94 10.19 -22.08
C LEU A 300 2.92 10.49 -20.94
N TYR A 301 2.44 10.47 -19.70
CA TYR A 301 3.23 10.82 -18.53
C TYR A 301 3.02 9.82 -17.42
N GLU A 302 4.06 9.65 -16.62
CA GLU A 302 4.07 8.83 -15.42
C GLU A 302 4.85 9.52 -14.30
N ASP A 303 4.75 9.00 -13.09
CA ASP A 303 5.49 9.46 -11.90
C ASP A 303 5.34 10.98 -11.65
N LEU A 304 4.11 11.50 -11.78
CA LEU A 304 3.84 12.91 -11.54
C LEU A 304 3.70 13.16 -10.03
N THR A 305 4.41 14.16 -9.53
CA THR A 305 4.28 14.59 -8.14
C THR A 305 3.93 16.06 -8.07
N PHE A 306 2.98 16.41 -7.19
CA PHE A 306 2.58 17.78 -6.95
C PHE A 306 2.63 18.12 -5.46
N SER A 307 3.21 19.25 -5.11
CA SER A 307 3.20 19.77 -3.73
C SER A 307 2.01 20.67 -3.48
N ARG A 308 1.26 20.43 -2.40
CA ARG A 308 0.11 21.25 -2.02
C ARG A 308 0.55 22.58 -1.43
N HIS A 309 -0.01 23.66 -1.94
CA HIS A 309 0.09 25.00 -1.37
C HIS A 309 -1.19 25.35 -0.62
N LYS A 310 -1.05 25.60 0.69
CA LYS A 310 -2.17 25.86 1.63
C LYS A 310 -2.76 27.29 1.54
N SER A 311 -2.72 27.94 0.37
CA SER A 311 -3.41 29.22 0.17
C SER A 311 -4.91 29.01 -0.05
N SER A 312 -5.70 30.09 -0.07
CA SER A 312 -7.12 30.06 -0.47
C SER A 312 -7.29 30.82 -1.80
N PRO A 313 -7.75 30.16 -2.89
CA PRO A 313 -8.03 28.73 -2.99
C PRO A 313 -6.75 27.87 -2.89
N GLN A 314 -6.93 26.61 -2.50
CA GLN A 314 -5.86 25.61 -2.46
C GLN A 314 -5.44 25.25 -3.88
N TRP A 315 -4.16 25.02 -4.10
CA TRP A 315 -3.63 24.56 -5.38
C TRP A 315 -2.40 23.68 -5.16
N TYR A 316 -1.95 23.02 -6.23
CA TYR A 316 -0.80 22.14 -6.20
C TYR A 316 0.18 22.50 -7.30
N LEU A 317 1.48 22.51 -7.00
CA LEU A 317 2.56 22.82 -7.93
C LEU A 317 3.22 21.53 -8.41
N LEU A 318 3.33 21.35 -9.73
CA LEU A 318 4.04 20.21 -10.31
C LEU A 318 5.52 20.26 -9.93
N GLN A 319 6.02 19.18 -9.34
CA GLN A 319 7.42 19.05 -8.90
C GLN A 319 8.24 18.17 -9.86
N SER A 320 7.68 17.03 -10.25
CA SER A 320 8.31 16.08 -11.16
C SER A 320 7.30 15.39 -12.05
N TYR A 321 7.77 14.89 -13.18
CA TYR A 321 7.07 13.93 -14.03
C TYR A 321 8.10 13.21 -14.90
N LYS A 322 7.71 12.06 -15.43
CA LYS A 322 8.42 11.35 -16.49
C LYS A 322 7.55 11.29 -17.73
N LYS A 323 8.15 11.57 -18.88
CA LYS A 323 7.47 11.46 -20.18
C LYS A 323 7.79 10.09 -20.79
N ILE A 324 6.76 9.44 -21.31
CA ILE A 324 6.84 8.14 -22.00
C ILE A 324 7.16 8.35 -23.48
#